data_AF-S8AB19-F1
#
_entry.id   AF-S8AB19-F1
#
_cell.length_a   1.000
_cell.length_b   1.000
_cell.length_c   1.000
_cell.angle_alpha   90.00
_cell.angle_beta   90.00
_cell.angle_gamma   90.00
#
_symmetry.space_group_name_H-M   'P 1'
#
loop_
_entity.id
_entity.type
_entity.pdbx_description
1 polymer ?
#
loop_
_entity_poly.entity_id
_entity_poly.type
_entity_poly.pdbx_seq_one_letter_code
_entity_poly.pdbx_strand_id
1 'polypeptide(L)'
;MNQSNQLVSRSRKKSRLACNVCKRQKVKCTGPPAPCQTCASRGKDCEFDESSDQRNTENSQRALEESDNALESYKFVLSSLRSEDDRLVNEVVGAVRRDAPIESLVDTIRSYADHSGGVGGSSSNSAGRARFSAEGPLDSDLQRDDEYFEDPEEEGS
;
A
#
# COMPACT_ATOMS: atom_id res chain seq x y z
N MET A 1 -2.49 -53.38 35.17
CA MET A 1 -2.81 -53.47 33.71
C MET A 1 -3.86 -52.40 33.42
N ASN A 2 -3.86 -51.58 32.37
CA ASN A 2 -2.94 -51.27 31.30
C ASN A 2 -3.38 -49.90 30.72
N GLN A 3 -2.43 -49.07 30.32
CA GLN A 3 -2.63 -47.77 29.66
C GLN A 3 -3.15 -47.95 28.22
N SER A 4 -3.82 -46.94 27.64
CA SER A 4 -3.85 -46.61 26.19
C SER A 4 -4.68 -45.33 25.98
N ASN A 5 -4.10 -44.13 25.88
CA ASN A 5 -3.32 -43.55 24.77
C ASN A 5 -4.18 -43.26 23.51
N GLN A 6 -4.85 -42.10 23.50
CA GLN A 6 -5.52 -41.56 22.31
C GLN A 6 -4.51 -40.85 21.40
N LEU A 7 -4.19 -41.50 20.28
CA LEU A 7 -3.38 -40.95 19.21
C LEU A 7 -4.20 -39.93 18.41
N VAL A 8 -4.10 -38.65 18.77
CA VAL A 8 -4.58 -37.55 17.92
C VAL A 8 -3.69 -37.51 16.68
N SER A 9 -4.22 -37.94 15.54
CA SER A 9 -3.55 -37.80 14.24
C SER A 9 -3.44 -36.31 13.89
N ARG A 10 -2.32 -35.70 14.29
CA ARG A 10 -1.92 -34.34 13.92
C ARG A 10 -1.67 -34.30 12.41
N SER A 11 -2.73 -34.07 11.64
CA SER A 11 -2.61 -33.70 10.23
C SER A 11 -1.64 -32.52 10.14
N ARG A 12 -0.48 -32.75 9.51
CA ARG A 12 0.59 -31.77 9.39
C ARG A 12 0.09 -30.61 8.53
N LYS A 13 -0.49 -29.59 9.17
CA LYS A 13 -0.74 -28.29 8.55
C LYS A 13 0.59 -27.80 8.00
N LYS A 14 0.65 -27.54 6.68
CA LYS A 14 1.82 -26.91 6.07
C LYS A 14 1.97 -25.54 6.73
N SER A 15 3.05 -25.32 7.48
CA SER A 15 3.31 -24.03 8.10
C SER A 15 3.68 -23.04 7.00
N ARG A 16 2.90 -21.96 6.88
CA ARG A 16 3.24 -20.82 6.02
C ARG A 16 4.48 -20.08 6.54
N LEU A 17 4.71 -20.15 7.85
CA LEU A 17 5.84 -19.53 8.55
C LEU A 17 6.93 -20.57 8.88
N ALA A 18 8.18 -20.21 8.62
CA ALA A 18 9.38 -20.95 9.04
C ALA A 18 10.18 -20.11 10.04
N CYS A 19 10.80 -20.73 11.05
CA CYS A 19 11.63 -20.03 12.02
C CYS A 19 12.90 -19.45 11.37
N ASN A 20 13.49 -18.43 12.01
CA ASN A 20 14.67 -17.71 11.52
C ASN A 20 15.87 -18.63 11.28
N VAL A 21 16.09 -19.61 12.15
CA VAL A 21 17.18 -20.59 11.99
C VAL A 21 16.98 -21.47 10.76
N CYS A 22 15.78 -22.02 10.55
CA CYS A 22 15.50 -22.87 9.39
C CYS A 22 15.53 -22.06 8.08
N LYS A 23 15.07 -20.80 8.11
CA LYS A 23 15.19 -19.84 7.00
C LYS A 23 16.66 -19.62 6.62
N ARG A 24 17.53 -19.28 7.57
CA ARG A 24 18.97 -19.03 7.35
C ARG A 24 19.72 -20.28 6.86
N GLN A 25 19.35 -21.45 7.39
CA GLN A 25 19.98 -22.73 7.06
C GLN A 25 19.44 -23.39 5.79
N LYS A 26 18.38 -22.84 5.18
CA LYS A 26 17.68 -23.40 4.00
C LYS A 26 17.24 -24.86 4.20
N VAL A 27 16.79 -25.21 5.42
CA VAL A 27 16.31 -26.55 5.78
C VAL A 27 14.80 -26.55 6.04
N LYS A 28 14.18 -27.74 6.00
CA LYS A 28 12.75 -27.89 6.26
C LYS A 28 12.42 -27.52 7.71
N CYS A 29 11.58 -26.50 7.88
CA CYS A 29 10.99 -26.16 9.17
C CYS A 29 9.73 -27.00 9.41
N THR A 30 9.51 -27.42 10.65
CA THR A 30 8.29 -28.16 11.05
C THR A 30 7.13 -27.20 11.39
N GLY A 31 7.41 -25.89 11.48
CA GLY A 31 6.45 -24.89 11.91
C GLY A 31 6.26 -24.85 13.43
N PRO A 32 5.37 -23.97 13.93
CA PRO A 32 5.03 -23.88 15.34
C PRO A 32 4.34 -25.16 15.86
N PRO A 33 4.41 -25.45 17.18
CA PRO A 33 4.96 -24.62 18.26
C PRO A 33 6.49 -24.59 18.33
N ALA A 34 7.06 -23.54 18.94
CA ALA A 34 8.49 -23.46 19.22
C ALA A 34 8.88 -24.39 20.39
N PRO A 35 10.04 -25.08 20.35
CA PRO A 35 10.98 -25.13 19.24
C PRO A 35 10.53 -26.10 18.14
N CYS A 36 10.77 -25.74 16.87
CA CYS A 36 10.51 -26.67 15.76
C CYS A 36 11.44 -27.89 15.87
N GLN A 37 11.04 -29.05 15.32
CA GLN A 37 11.78 -30.31 15.44
C GLN A 37 13.26 -30.20 15.00
N THR A 38 13.54 -29.39 13.98
CA THR A 38 14.90 -29.14 13.48
C THR A 38 15.74 -28.28 14.43
N CYS A 39 15.13 -27.33 15.13
CA CYS A 39 15.82 -26.52 16.12
C CYS A 39 16.01 -27.28 17.44
N ALA A 40 15.02 -28.09 17.83
CA ALA A 40 15.08 -28.95 19.00
C ALA A 40 16.24 -29.96 18.90
N SER A 41 16.42 -30.60 17.75
CA SER A 41 17.52 -31.56 17.55
C SER A 41 18.90 -30.91 17.50
N ARG A 42 18.98 -29.62 17.15
CA ARG A 42 20.23 -28.87 17.05
C ARG A 42 20.54 -28.02 18.29
N GLY A 43 19.64 -27.98 19.27
CA GLY A 43 19.75 -27.10 20.44
C GLY A 43 19.90 -25.62 20.05
N LYS A 44 19.17 -25.17 19.03
CA LYS A 44 19.21 -23.77 18.56
C LYS A 44 17.97 -23.02 19.00
N ASP A 45 18.15 -21.74 19.30
CA ASP A 45 17.05 -20.85 19.62
C ASP A 45 16.07 -20.75 18.44
N CYS A 46 14.79 -21.00 18.70
CA CYS A 46 13.78 -21.18 17.66
C CYS A 46 12.78 -20.04 17.68
N GLU A 47 13.19 -18.94 17.08
CA GLU A 47 12.35 -17.76 16.94
C GLU A 47 11.58 -17.77 15.61
N PHE A 48 10.27 -17.54 15.71
CA PHE A 48 9.40 -17.32 14.57
C PHE A 48 9.11 -15.83 14.47
N ASP A 49 9.73 -15.17 13.49
CA ASP A 49 9.45 -13.78 13.18
C ASP A 49 8.34 -13.72 12.12
N GLU A 50 7.18 -13.21 12.52
CA GLU A 50 6.00 -12.98 11.67
C GLU A 50 6.20 -11.80 10.70
N SER A 51 7.13 -10.87 11.00
CA SER A 51 7.38 -9.67 10.18
C SER A 51 8.18 -9.96 8.90
N SER A 52 9.02 -11.00 8.87
CA SER A 52 9.80 -11.35 7.68
C SER A 52 9.02 -12.04 6.54
N ASP A 53 7.69 -12.20 6.65
CA ASP A 53 6.82 -12.56 5.51
C ASP A 53 6.39 -11.32 4.69
N GLN A 54 7.33 -10.35 4.55
CA GLN A 54 7.18 -9.07 3.84
C GLN A 54 6.67 -9.23 2.39
N ARG A 55 6.92 -10.39 1.76
CA ARG A 55 6.49 -10.68 0.39
C ARG A 55 4.97 -10.71 0.19
N ASN A 56 4.20 -10.88 1.27
CA ASN A 56 2.73 -10.81 1.21
C ASN A 56 2.21 -9.38 1.47
N THR A 57 2.99 -8.56 2.16
CA THR A 57 2.62 -7.18 2.51
C THR A 57 2.68 -6.25 1.29
N GLU A 58 3.72 -6.36 0.47
CA GLU A 58 3.90 -5.49 -0.71
C GLU A 58 2.86 -5.75 -1.81
N ASN A 59 2.47 -7.02 -2.03
CA ASN A 59 1.39 -7.34 -2.97
C ASN A 59 0.03 -6.84 -2.49
N SER A 60 -0.22 -6.95 -1.18
CA SER A 60 -1.46 -6.45 -0.57
C SER A 60 -1.49 -4.92 -0.62
N GLN A 61 -0.36 -4.26 -0.36
CA GLN A 61 -0.24 -2.81 -0.42
C GLN A 61 -0.48 -2.27 -1.83
N ARG A 62 0.12 -2.88 -2.87
CA ARG A 62 -0.13 -2.46 -4.26
C ARG A 62 -1.58 -2.60 -4.68
N ALA A 63 -2.25 -3.67 -4.26
CA ALA A 63 -3.68 -3.85 -4.55
C ALA A 63 -4.55 -2.80 -3.83
N LEU A 64 -4.16 -2.36 -2.63
CA LEU A 64 -4.83 -1.28 -1.91
C LEU A 64 -4.60 0.07 -2.60
N GLU A 65 -3.36 0.38 -3.00
CA GLU A 65 -3.01 1.61 -3.71
C GLU A 65 -3.72 1.70 -5.07
N GLU A 66 -3.81 0.60 -5.82
CA GLU A 66 -4.56 0.53 -7.08
C GLU A 66 -6.05 0.79 -6.85
N SER A 67 -6.62 0.21 -5.79
CA SER A 67 -8.03 0.44 -5.43
C SER A 67 -8.30 1.89 -4.99
N ASP A 68 -7.36 2.52 -4.29
CA ASP A 68 -7.50 3.90 -3.82
C ASP A 68 -7.44 4.89 -4.99
N ASN A 69 -6.48 4.70 -5.90
CA ASN A 69 -6.36 5.50 -7.13
C ASN A 69 -7.63 5.41 -8.01
N ALA A 70 -8.22 4.22 -8.13
CA ALA A 70 -9.48 4.04 -8.84
C ALA A 70 -10.62 4.83 -8.16
N LEU A 71 -10.73 4.73 -6.84
CA LEU A 71 -11.75 5.42 -6.05
C LEU A 71 -11.61 6.95 -6.16
N GLU A 72 -10.40 7.49 -6.13
CA GLU A 72 -10.14 8.92 -6.34
C GLU A 72 -10.56 9.37 -7.76
N SER A 73 -10.31 8.54 -8.78
CA SER A 73 -10.78 8.82 -10.14
C SER A 73 -12.31 8.87 -10.24
N TYR A 74 -13.02 7.95 -9.55
CA TYR A 74 -14.48 7.99 -9.46
C TYR A 74 -15.00 9.22 -8.71
N LYS A 75 -14.36 9.58 -7.58
CA LYS A 75 -14.71 10.79 -6.82
C LYS A 75 -14.54 12.06 -7.65
N PHE A 76 -13.48 12.13 -8.45
CA PHE A 76 -13.25 13.26 -9.35
C PHE A 76 -14.37 13.42 -10.38
N VAL A 77 -14.79 12.31 -11.01
CA VAL A 77 -15.93 12.31 -11.94
C VAL A 77 -17.23 12.72 -11.24
N LEU A 78 -17.52 12.16 -10.05
CA LEU A 78 -18.73 12.53 -9.28
C LEU A 78 -18.72 14.01 -8.88
N SER A 79 -17.57 14.56 -8.51
CA SER A 79 -17.42 15.98 -8.18
C SER A 79 -17.71 16.85 -9.40
N SER A 80 -17.29 16.40 -10.58
CA SER A 80 -17.55 17.08 -11.86
C SER A 80 -19.03 17.06 -12.24
N LEU A 81 -19.73 15.93 -11.98
CA LEU A 81 -21.17 15.81 -12.19
C LEU A 81 -22.01 16.65 -11.22
N ARG A 82 -21.46 16.99 -10.06
CA ARG A 82 -22.07 17.89 -9.07
C ARG A 82 -21.77 19.37 -9.35
N SER A 83 -20.92 19.68 -10.33
CA SER A 83 -20.61 21.05 -10.71
C SER A 83 -21.82 21.73 -11.37
N GLU A 84 -21.87 23.05 -11.30
CA GLU A 84 -22.92 23.87 -11.93
C GLU A 84 -22.74 24.04 -13.45
N ASP A 85 -21.68 23.45 -14.03
CA ASP A 85 -21.38 23.58 -15.45
C ASP A 85 -22.09 22.49 -16.27
N ASP A 86 -23.27 22.84 -16.79
CA ASP A 86 -24.07 21.94 -17.62
C ASP A 86 -23.32 21.41 -18.86
N ARG A 87 -22.35 22.14 -19.43
CA ARG A 87 -21.62 21.69 -20.62
C ARG A 87 -20.69 20.55 -20.26
N LEU A 88 -19.92 20.72 -19.19
CA LEU A 88 -19.06 19.67 -18.65
C LEU A 88 -19.89 18.45 -18.22
N VAL A 89 -20.98 18.68 -17.49
CA VAL A 89 -21.86 17.60 -17.01
C VAL A 89 -22.43 16.81 -18.18
N ASN A 90 -22.94 17.47 -19.23
CA ASN A 90 -23.49 16.78 -20.39
C ASN A 90 -22.43 15.98 -21.17
N GLU A 91 -21.20 16.49 -21.30
CA GLU A 91 -20.10 15.79 -21.96
C GLU A 91 -19.70 14.53 -21.17
N VAL A 92 -19.53 14.66 -19.85
CA VAL A 92 -19.19 13.54 -18.95
C VAL A 92 -20.32 12.51 -18.93
N VAL A 93 -21.58 12.93 -18.83
CA VAL A 93 -22.74 12.02 -18.90
C VAL A 93 -22.81 11.30 -20.26
N GLY A 94 -22.52 12.01 -21.36
CA GLY A 94 -22.45 11.43 -22.70
C GLY A 94 -21.35 10.38 -22.82
N ALA A 95 -20.20 10.61 -22.21
CA ALA A 95 -19.12 9.64 -22.15
C ALA A 95 -19.46 8.43 -21.26
N VAL A 96 -20.10 8.63 -20.10
CA VAL A 96 -20.61 7.55 -19.24
C VAL A 96 -21.62 6.67 -19.97
N ARG A 97 -22.56 7.27 -20.72
CA ARG A 97 -23.56 6.52 -21.51
C ARG A 97 -22.95 5.71 -22.65
N ARG A 98 -21.76 6.08 -23.12
CA ARG A 98 -20.98 5.35 -24.14
C ARG A 98 -20.10 4.25 -23.55
N ASP A 99 -20.19 4.00 -22.24
CA ASP A 99 -19.35 3.06 -21.51
C ASP A 99 -17.86 3.40 -21.66
N ALA A 100 -17.54 4.70 -21.68
CA ALA A 100 -16.16 5.15 -21.77
C ALA A 100 -15.39 4.79 -20.49
N PRO A 101 -14.12 4.36 -20.60
CA PRO A 101 -13.31 4.03 -19.43
C PRO A 101 -13.10 5.27 -18.55
N ILE A 102 -12.91 5.05 -17.25
CA ILE A 102 -12.79 6.11 -16.25
C ILE A 102 -11.66 7.11 -16.58
N GLU A 103 -10.55 6.65 -17.15
CA GLU A 103 -9.44 7.49 -17.60
C GLU A 103 -9.90 8.52 -18.65
N SER A 104 -10.70 8.09 -19.63
CA SER A 104 -11.26 8.96 -20.65
C SER A 104 -12.19 10.02 -20.07
N LEU A 105 -12.92 9.69 -18.99
CA LEU A 105 -13.78 10.65 -18.29
C LEU A 105 -12.93 11.72 -17.58
N VAL A 106 -11.89 11.27 -16.87
CA VAL A 106 -10.93 12.16 -16.17
C VAL A 106 -10.24 13.09 -17.17
N ASP A 107 -9.81 12.59 -18.32
CA ASP A 107 -9.17 13.39 -19.37
C ASP A 107 -10.13 14.42 -19.99
N THR A 108 -11.41 14.05 -20.14
CA THR A 108 -12.45 14.97 -20.60
C THR A 108 -12.62 16.13 -19.61
N ILE A 109 -12.64 15.83 -18.31
CA ILE A 109 -12.76 16.86 -17.26
C ILE A 109 -11.52 17.76 -17.22
N ARG A 110 -10.31 17.19 -17.32
CA ARG A 110 -9.05 17.96 -17.34
C ARG A 110 -8.95 18.88 -18.55
N SER A 111 -9.23 18.34 -19.74
CA SER A 111 -9.21 19.13 -20.98
C SER A 111 -10.28 20.23 -20.99
N TYR A 112 -11.43 19.99 -20.35
CA TYR A 112 -12.43 21.03 -20.14
C TYR A 112 -11.92 22.16 -19.25
N ALA A 113 -11.27 21.84 -18.13
CA ALA A 113 -10.70 22.83 -17.21
C ALA A 113 -9.62 23.71 -17.90
N ASP A 114 -8.85 23.13 -18.81
CA ASP A 114 -7.84 23.86 -19.61
C ASP A 114 -8.49 24.81 -20.65
N HIS A 115 -9.74 24.56 -21.05
CA HIS A 115 -10.45 25.34 -22.07
C HIS A 115 -11.46 26.35 -21.48
N SER A 116 -12.03 26.07 -20.30
CA SER A 116 -12.97 26.96 -19.62
C SER A 116 -12.30 28.22 -19.02
N GLY A 117 -10.98 28.26 -18.92
CA GLY A 117 -10.20 29.43 -18.47
C GLY A 117 -9.91 30.49 -19.55
N GLY A 118 -10.38 30.30 -20.79
CA GLY A 118 -9.91 31.05 -21.97
C GLY A 118 -11.00 31.73 -22.81
N VAL A 119 -11.92 32.48 -22.22
CA VAL A 119 -12.79 33.41 -22.97
C VAL A 119 -12.48 34.85 -22.59
N GLY A 120 -11.45 35.42 -23.21
CA GLY A 120 -11.04 36.80 -23.02
C GLY A 120 -10.03 37.29 -24.07
N GLY A 121 -10.55 37.72 -25.24
CA GLY A 121 -9.94 38.76 -26.08
C GLY A 121 -8.70 38.40 -26.89
N SER A 122 -8.87 38.28 -28.21
CA SER A 122 -7.81 38.57 -29.17
C SER A 122 -7.32 40.01 -28.96
N SER A 123 -6.10 40.15 -28.45
CA SER A 123 -5.27 41.32 -28.69
C SER A 123 -3.84 40.83 -28.82
N SER A 124 -3.38 40.85 -30.07
CA SER A 124 -1.97 40.74 -30.42
C SER A 124 -1.16 41.67 -29.54
N ASN A 125 -0.27 41.12 -28.71
CA ASN A 125 0.96 41.78 -28.30
C ASN A 125 2.01 40.70 -28.01
N SER A 126 2.96 40.61 -28.93
CA SER A 126 4.22 39.92 -28.75
C SER A 126 5.05 40.63 -27.67
N ALA A 127 5.26 40.02 -26.51
CA ALA A 127 6.39 40.34 -25.64
C ALA A 127 6.62 39.24 -24.59
N GLY A 128 7.86 38.76 -24.51
CA GLY A 128 8.45 38.32 -23.24
C GLY A 128 8.26 36.86 -22.83
N ARG A 129 9.15 35.99 -23.31
CA ARG A 129 9.49 34.74 -22.61
C ARG A 129 10.26 35.10 -21.33
N ALA A 130 9.75 34.71 -20.16
CA ALA A 130 10.54 34.61 -18.93
C ALA A 130 10.37 33.20 -18.36
N ARG A 131 11.50 32.47 -18.28
CA ARG A 131 11.62 31.20 -17.57
C ARG A 131 11.62 31.52 -16.07
N PHE A 132 10.68 30.99 -15.31
CA PHE A 132 10.78 30.99 -13.85
C PHE A 132 11.15 29.58 -13.40
N SER A 133 12.30 29.48 -12.77
CA SER A 133 12.89 28.25 -12.25
C SER A 133 11.97 27.62 -11.20
N ALA A 134 11.69 26.33 -11.38
CA ALA A 134 11.33 25.45 -10.29
C ALA A 134 12.60 25.21 -9.46
N GLU A 135 12.57 25.47 -8.16
CA GLU A 135 13.33 24.78 -7.12
C GLU A 135 12.69 25.23 -5.78
N GLY A 136 11.86 24.37 -5.17
CA GLY A 136 11.26 24.62 -3.86
C GLY A 136 10.98 23.29 -3.16
N PRO A 137 11.75 22.91 -2.13
CA PRO A 137 11.58 21.63 -1.46
C PRO A 137 10.48 21.73 -0.39
N LEU A 138 9.46 20.88 -0.51
CA LEU A 138 8.47 20.63 0.52
C LEU A 138 8.39 19.12 0.72
N ASP A 139 9.16 18.61 1.68
CA ASP A 139 8.68 17.63 2.65
C ASP A 139 9.68 17.59 3.82
N SER A 140 9.34 18.32 4.88
CA SER A 140 9.96 18.22 6.19
C SER A 140 9.07 17.32 7.06
N ASP A 141 9.74 16.57 7.95
CA ASP A 141 9.18 16.02 9.19
C ASP A 141 8.54 14.62 9.14
N LEU A 142 9.34 13.60 8.79
CA LEU A 142 9.26 12.30 9.45
C LEU A 142 10.04 12.33 10.77
N GLN A 143 9.50 13.01 11.79
CA GLN A 143 9.90 12.77 13.17
C GLN A 143 9.29 11.44 13.61
N ARG A 144 10.10 10.39 13.46
CA ARG A 144 9.89 9.10 14.12
C ARG A 144 10.39 9.24 15.56
N ASP A 145 9.49 9.60 16.47
CA ASP A 145 9.73 9.49 17.91
C ASP A 145 9.76 8.01 18.31
N ASP A 146 10.90 7.35 18.06
CA ASP A 146 11.31 6.12 18.74
C ASP A 146 12.11 6.50 20.00
N GLU A 147 11.50 7.25 20.93
CA GLU A 147 11.92 7.22 22.34
C GLU A 147 11.31 5.97 22.98
N TYR A 148 11.84 4.80 22.64
CA TYR A 148 11.62 3.59 23.43
C TYR A 148 12.71 3.50 24.49
N PHE A 149 12.45 4.24 25.57
CA PHE A 149 12.68 3.87 26.97
C PHE A 149 13.89 2.97 27.26
N GLU A 150 14.96 3.59 27.78
CA GLU A 150 16.06 2.90 28.46
C GLU A 150 15.51 2.15 29.69
N ASP A 151 15.50 0.82 29.66
CA ASP A 151 15.35 0.02 30.89
C ASP A 151 16.70 0.03 31.65
N PRO A 152 16.74 0.57 32.88
CA PRO A 152 17.96 0.71 33.66
C PRO A 152 18.40 -0.64 34.26
N GLU A 153 19.72 -0.80 34.32
CA GLU A 153 20.41 -1.88 35.04
C GLU A 153 19.97 -1.90 36.52
N GLU A 154 19.33 -2.98 36.96
CA GLU A 154 19.30 -3.34 38.38
C GLU A 154 20.51 -4.24 38.70
N GLU A 155 21.60 -3.60 39.13
CA GLU A 155 22.52 -4.22 40.09
C GLU A 155 21.82 -4.29 41.45
N GLY A 156 21.75 -5.49 42.02
CA GLY A 156 21.12 -5.73 43.31
C GLY A 156 21.69 -6.95 44.04
N SER A 157 22.82 -6.71 44.71
CA SER A 157 23.36 -7.34 45.95
C SER A 157 23.60 -8.87 46.00
#